data_AF-A0AAN1S126-F1
#
_entry.id   AF-A0AAN1S126-F1
#
_cell.length_a   1.000
_cell.length_b   1.000
_cell.length_c   1.000
_cell.angle_alpha   90.00
_cell.angle_beta   90.00
_cell.angle_gamma   90.00
#
_symmetry.space_group_name_H-M   'P 1'
#
loop_
_entity.id
_entity.type
_entity.pdbx_description
1 polymer ?
#
loop_
_entity_poly.entity_id
_entity_poly.type
_entity_poly.pdbx_seq_one_letter_code
_entity_poly.pdbx_strand_id
1 'polypeptide(L)'
;MLARRPAPGPRHAGIKYRHCSLVPETDMHLRLALPLCLLVLLTACGVSSEIKRVDKDRYQIRYNAGAKAMTWVEIKNQARQQAEDYCAGMNRRYARPEVSSNHATGLMPKEAVVTFSCEDKPAPSPAKGG
;
A
#
# COMPACT_ATOMS: atom_id res chain seq x y z
N MET A 1 -63.95 -28.44 -3.38
CA MET A 1 -64.19 -27.19 -2.64
C MET A 1 -63.33 -27.19 -1.38
N LEU A 2 -62.30 -26.34 -1.32
CA LEU A 2 -61.86 -25.66 -0.09
C LEU A 2 -60.85 -24.59 -0.53
N ALA A 3 -61.27 -23.32 -0.40
CA ALA A 3 -60.45 -22.16 -0.69
C ALA A 3 -59.43 -21.96 0.44
N ARG A 4 -58.17 -21.68 0.07
CA ARG A 4 -57.19 -21.03 0.95
C ARG A 4 -56.47 -19.93 0.17
N ARG A 5 -56.78 -18.68 0.52
CA ARG A 5 -55.85 -17.54 0.51
C ARG A 5 -55.42 -17.30 1.98
N PRO A 6 -54.44 -16.46 2.35
CA PRO A 6 -53.41 -15.71 1.60
C PRO A 6 -51.99 -15.83 2.22
N ALA A 7 -50.95 -15.26 1.59
CA ALA A 7 -49.91 -14.43 2.26
C ALA A 7 -48.93 -13.82 1.22
N PRO A 8 -48.43 -12.58 1.43
CA PRO A 8 -47.63 -11.82 0.48
C PRO A 8 -46.11 -12.08 0.62
N GLY A 9 -45.41 -12.24 -0.50
CA GLY A 9 -43.94 -12.35 -0.60
C GLY A 9 -43.28 -11.03 -1.05
N PRO A 10 -41.98 -10.83 -0.79
CA PRO A 10 -41.44 -9.54 -0.39
C PRO A 10 -41.18 -8.54 -1.52
N ARG A 11 -41.42 -7.29 -1.14
CA ARG A 11 -41.24 -6.03 -1.86
C ARG A 11 -39.80 -5.93 -2.37
N HIS A 12 -39.62 -5.68 -3.66
CA HIS A 12 -38.35 -5.18 -4.18
C HIS A 12 -38.06 -3.84 -3.51
N ALA A 13 -37.12 -3.85 -2.57
CA ALA A 13 -36.52 -2.67 -2.01
C ALA A 13 -35.78 -1.97 -3.14
N GLY A 14 -36.44 -0.99 -3.75
CA GLY A 14 -35.81 -0.04 -4.64
C GLY A 14 -34.70 0.66 -3.85
N ILE A 15 -33.46 0.39 -4.23
CA ILE A 15 -32.34 1.25 -3.84
C ILE A 15 -32.58 2.57 -4.58
N LYS A 16 -33.29 3.47 -3.91
CA LYS A 16 -33.31 4.89 -4.25
C LYS A 16 -31.86 5.37 -4.16
N TYR A 17 -31.19 5.47 -5.30
CA TYR A 17 -30.04 6.35 -5.39
C TYR A 17 -30.53 7.74 -5.01
N ARG A 18 -30.01 8.21 -3.87
CA ARG A 18 -30.26 9.52 -3.32
C ARG A 18 -29.75 10.51 -4.37
N HIS A 19 -30.68 11.05 -5.15
CA HIS A 19 -30.46 12.25 -5.94
C HIS A 19 -30.12 13.35 -4.94
N CYS A 20 -28.83 13.63 -4.78
CA CYS A 20 -28.40 14.93 -4.30
C CYS A 20 -28.72 15.91 -5.43
N SER A 21 -29.95 16.44 -5.42
CA SER A 21 -30.22 17.70 -6.09
C SER A 21 -29.34 18.75 -5.46
N LEU A 22 -28.38 19.25 -6.23
CA LEU A 22 -27.87 20.59 -6.07
C LEU A 22 -27.61 21.13 -7.48
N VAL A 23 -28.62 21.78 -8.05
CA VAL A 23 -28.38 22.80 -9.06
C VAL A 23 -28.43 24.12 -8.31
N PRO A 24 -27.39 24.95 -8.47
CA PRO A 24 -27.68 26.30 -8.91
C PRO A 24 -26.80 26.71 -10.10
N GLU A 25 -27.46 27.40 -11.01
CA GLU A 25 -26.92 28.18 -12.13
C GLU A 25 -25.64 28.95 -11.75
N THR A 26 -24.53 28.69 -12.44
CA THR A 26 -23.38 29.61 -12.53
C THR A 26 -22.62 29.41 -13.85
N ASP A 27 -23.00 30.21 -14.83
CA ASP A 27 -22.51 30.31 -16.22
C ASP A 27 -21.07 30.84 -16.35
N MET A 28 -20.16 30.57 -15.40
CA MET A 28 -18.75 30.98 -15.50
C MET A 28 -17.77 30.20 -14.61
N HIS A 29 -18.10 28.98 -14.16
CA HIS A 29 -17.18 28.17 -13.33
C HIS A 29 -16.73 26.86 -13.97
N LEU A 30 -17.29 26.50 -15.14
CA LEU A 30 -17.00 25.22 -15.80
C LEU A 30 -15.61 25.16 -16.46
N ARG A 31 -14.97 26.31 -16.70
CA ARG A 31 -13.62 26.37 -17.32
C ARG A 31 -12.48 26.17 -16.32
N LEU A 32 -12.72 26.38 -15.02
CA LEU A 32 -11.70 26.23 -13.97
C LEU A 32 -11.74 24.87 -13.26
N ALA A 33 -12.83 24.11 -13.40
CA ALA A 33 -12.98 22.80 -12.74
C ALA A 33 -12.14 21.68 -13.39
N LEU A 34 -11.94 21.75 -14.71
CA LEU A 34 -11.16 20.75 -15.47
C LEU A 34 -9.67 20.66 -15.05
N PRO A 35 -8.91 21.78 -14.89
CA PRO A 35 -7.51 21.70 -14.44
C PRO A 35 -7.37 21.23 -12.99
N LEU A 36 -8.36 21.47 -12.13
CA LEU A 36 -8.35 21.04 -10.73
C LEU A 36 -8.51 19.52 -10.59
N CYS A 37 -9.34 18.87 -11.41
CA CYS A 37 -9.43 17.41 -11.44
C CYS A 37 -8.12 16.74 -11.91
N LEU A 38 -7.38 17.37 -12.83
CA LEU A 38 -6.09 16.85 -13.31
C LEU A 38 -5.01 16.93 -12.22
N LEU A 39 -4.98 17.98 -11.40
CA LEU A 39 -3.98 18.14 -10.34
C LEU A 39 -4.07 17.08 -9.23
N VAL A 40 -5.27 16.56 -8.93
CA VAL A 40 -5.44 15.51 -7.91
C VAL A 40 -4.84 14.17 -8.36
N LEU A 41 -4.83 13.89 -9.66
CA LEU A 41 -4.29 12.64 -10.22
C LEU A 41 -2.75 12.57 -10.20
N LEU A 42 -2.04 13.72 -10.19
CA LEU A 42 -0.57 13.74 -10.20
C LEU A 42 0.08 13.52 -8.82
N THR A 43 -0.69 13.51 -7.73
CA THR A 43 -0.10 13.41 -6.37
C THR A 43 0.21 11.98 -5.92
N ALA A 44 -0.11 10.95 -6.71
CA ALA A 44 0.11 9.55 -6.34
C ALA A 44 1.51 8.98 -6.65
N CYS A 45 2.39 9.74 -7.31
CA CYS A 45 3.70 9.23 -7.76
C CYS A 45 4.85 9.83 -6.95
N GLY A 46 5.08 9.33 -5.74
CA GLY A 46 6.17 9.82 -4.90
C GLY A 46 6.72 8.74 -3.98
N VAL A 47 7.92 8.25 -4.31
CA VAL A 47 8.67 7.12 -3.72
C VAL A 47 8.37 5.79 -4.41
N SER A 48 9.28 5.39 -5.30
CA SER A 48 9.28 4.06 -5.91
C SER A 48 10.21 3.16 -5.10
N SER A 49 9.63 2.12 -4.50
CA SER A 49 10.37 1.01 -3.93
C SER A 49 10.17 -0.20 -4.82
N GLU A 50 11.25 -0.78 -5.32
CA GLU A 50 11.17 -1.95 -6.19
C GLU A 50 11.72 -3.17 -5.44
N ILE A 51 10.89 -4.22 -5.31
CA ILE A 51 11.29 -5.51 -4.73
C ILE A 51 11.49 -6.50 -5.88
N LYS A 52 12.70 -7.05 -6.00
CA LYS A 52 13.06 -8.07 -6.98
C LYS A 52 13.44 -9.36 -6.27
N ARG A 53 13.08 -10.50 -6.85
CA ARG A 53 13.60 -11.80 -6.43
C ARG A 53 15.00 -11.98 -7.04
N VAL A 54 16.01 -12.22 -6.21
CA VAL A 54 17.40 -12.45 -6.64
C VAL A 54 17.80 -13.93 -6.56
N ASP A 55 17.12 -14.72 -5.73
CA ASP A 55 17.27 -16.18 -5.63
C ASP A 55 15.94 -16.81 -5.12
N LYS A 56 15.87 -18.13 -4.98
CA LYS A 56 14.72 -18.91 -4.53
C LYS A 56 14.04 -18.30 -3.29
N ASP A 57 14.80 -17.97 -2.26
CA ASP A 57 14.28 -17.36 -1.02
C ASP A 57 15.00 -16.05 -0.69
N ARG A 58 15.54 -15.37 -1.71
CA ARG A 58 16.25 -14.10 -1.57
C ARG A 58 15.58 -13.03 -2.40
N TYR A 59 15.32 -11.90 -1.76
CA TYR A 59 14.69 -10.72 -2.33
C TYR A 59 15.59 -9.52 -2.11
N GLN A 60 15.53 -8.57 -3.02
CA GLN A 60 16.25 -7.31 -2.91
C GLN A 60 15.26 -6.17 -3.07
N ILE A 61 15.27 -5.25 -2.12
CA ILE A 61 14.53 -4.01 -2.19
C ILE A 61 15.49 -2.83 -2.33
N ARG A 62 15.15 -1.90 -3.22
CA ARG A 62 15.83 -0.61 -3.35
C ARG A 62 14.87 0.49 -2.91
N TYR A 63 15.30 1.28 -1.93
CA TYR A 63 14.57 2.44 -1.43
C TYR A 63 15.33 3.72 -1.77
N ASN A 64 14.72 4.56 -2.60
CA ASN A 64 15.27 5.84 -3.02
C ASN A 64 14.56 6.99 -2.31
N ALA A 65 15.32 7.89 -1.69
CA ALA A 65 14.77 9.02 -0.95
C ALA A 65 14.07 10.06 -1.85
N GLY A 66 14.38 10.07 -3.15
CA GLY A 66 13.93 11.10 -4.08
C GLY A 66 14.33 12.49 -3.59
N ALA A 67 13.38 13.43 -3.63
CA ALA A 67 13.55 14.79 -3.13
C ALA A 67 13.42 14.93 -1.60
N LYS A 68 13.15 13.84 -0.87
CA LYS A 68 12.97 13.90 0.60
C LYS A 68 14.33 14.01 1.29
N ALA A 69 14.46 14.97 2.19
CA ALA A 69 15.62 15.08 3.07
C ALA A 69 15.55 14.00 4.16
N MET A 70 16.19 12.85 3.90
CA MET A 70 16.37 11.76 4.88
C MET A 70 17.85 11.51 5.15
N THR A 71 18.16 11.01 6.34
CA THR A 71 19.46 10.51 6.76
C THR A 71 19.72 9.10 6.24
N TRP A 72 20.97 8.66 6.26
CA TRP A 72 21.34 7.27 5.92
C TRP A 72 20.66 6.23 6.79
N VAL A 73 20.39 6.55 8.05
CA VAL A 73 19.75 5.63 8.98
C VAL A 73 18.26 5.49 8.65
N GLU A 74 17.58 6.62 8.39
CA GLU A 74 16.15 6.62 8.04
C GLU A 74 15.87 5.84 6.76
N ILE A 75 16.66 6.04 5.69
CA ILE A 75 16.44 5.30 4.43
C ILE A 75 16.67 3.79 4.60
N LYS A 76 17.63 3.38 5.44
CA LYS A 76 17.92 1.97 5.72
C LYS A 76 16.81 1.35 6.55
N ASN A 77 16.30 2.08 7.54
CA ASN A 77 15.16 1.65 8.34
C ASN A 77 13.89 1.52 7.49
N GLN A 78 13.65 2.46 6.59
CA GLN A 78 12.51 2.40 5.68
C GLN A 78 12.60 1.22 4.71
N ALA A 79 13.77 0.97 4.13
CA ALA A 79 14.00 -0.20 3.27
C ALA A 79 13.79 -1.51 4.04
N ARG A 80 14.27 -1.58 5.30
CA ARG A 80 14.04 -2.73 6.17
C ARG A 80 12.55 -2.92 6.49
N GLN A 81 11.83 -1.86 6.84
CA GLN A 81 10.40 -1.95 7.15
C GLN A 81 9.62 -2.52 5.96
N GLN A 82 9.89 -2.03 4.76
CA GLN A 82 9.24 -2.55 3.55
C GLN A 82 9.59 -4.03 3.26
N ALA A 83 10.81 -4.45 3.59
CA ALA A 83 11.20 -5.86 3.48
C ALA A 83 10.47 -6.75 4.52
N GLU A 84 10.30 -6.25 5.74
CA GLU A 84 9.51 -6.89 6.79
C GLU A 84 8.05 -7.03 6.38
N ASP A 85 7.44 -5.94 5.89
CA ASP A 85 6.05 -5.92 5.39
C ASP A 85 5.86 -6.91 4.23
N TYR A 86 6.84 -7.00 3.33
CA TYR A 86 6.82 -7.96 2.22
C TYR A 86 6.80 -9.41 2.72
N CYS A 87 7.67 -9.77 3.67
CA CYS A 87 7.64 -11.11 4.26
C CYS A 87 6.36 -11.38 5.06
N ALA A 88 5.84 -10.37 5.77
CA ALA A 88 4.60 -10.46 6.53
C ALA A 88 3.40 -10.73 5.62
N GLY A 89 3.35 -10.13 4.42
CA GLY A 89 2.34 -10.40 3.40
C GLY A 89 2.31 -11.87 2.92
N MET A 90 3.43 -12.58 3.04
CA MET A 90 3.53 -14.01 2.75
C MET A 90 3.36 -14.90 3.99
N ASN A 91 2.99 -14.32 5.13
CA ASN A 91 2.98 -14.97 6.44
C ASN A 91 4.32 -15.63 6.83
N ARG A 92 5.44 -15.09 6.32
CA ARG A 92 6.81 -15.54 6.59
C ARG A 92 7.54 -14.55 7.50
N ARG A 93 8.62 -15.01 8.11
CA ARG A 93 9.53 -14.21 8.93
C ARG A 93 10.60 -13.56 8.07
N TYR A 94 10.84 -12.27 8.28
CA TYR A 94 12.00 -11.56 7.75
C TYR A 94 13.31 -12.07 8.37
N ALA A 95 14.27 -12.45 7.52
CA ALA A 95 15.51 -13.09 7.94
C ALA A 95 16.70 -12.69 7.05
N ARG A 96 17.91 -12.86 7.61
CA ARG A 96 19.22 -12.68 6.95
C ARG A 96 19.33 -11.39 6.11
N PRO A 97 19.16 -10.20 6.71
CA PRO A 97 19.23 -8.96 5.96
C PRO A 97 20.68 -8.50 5.73
N GLU A 98 20.97 -8.17 4.49
CA GLU A 98 22.18 -7.48 4.05
C GLU A 98 21.78 -6.07 3.63
N VAL A 99 22.20 -5.08 4.42
CA VAL A 99 21.81 -3.68 4.22
C VAL A 99 23.02 -2.90 3.73
N SER A 100 22.85 -2.21 2.61
CA SER A 100 23.86 -1.32 2.02
C SER A 100 23.24 0.00 1.57
N SER A 101 24.07 1.01 1.33
CA SER A 101 23.64 2.32 0.84
C SER A 101 24.62 2.86 -0.20
N ASN A 102 24.16 3.77 -1.05
CA ASN A 102 25.02 4.37 -2.09
C ASN A 102 26.01 5.43 -1.55
N HIS A 103 25.93 5.81 -0.27
CA HIS A 103 26.83 6.79 0.36
C HIS A 103 26.93 8.15 -0.36
N ALA A 104 25.91 8.51 -1.16
CA ALA A 104 25.81 9.76 -1.90
C ALA A 104 26.01 11.02 -1.04
N THR A 105 27.04 11.79 -1.35
CA THR A 105 27.26 13.14 -0.82
C THR A 105 26.90 14.16 -1.90
N GLY A 106 26.13 15.20 -1.56
CA GLY A 106 25.69 16.25 -2.50
C GLY A 106 24.28 16.07 -3.06
N LEU A 107 24.08 16.33 -4.36
CA LEU A 107 22.77 16.45 -5.02
C LEU A 107 22.14 15.10 -5.43
N MET A 108 22.91 14.01 -5.39
CA MET A 108 22.39 12.68 -5.70
C MET A 108 21.45 12.21 -4.57
N PRO A 109 20.23 11.71 -4.90
CA PRO A 109 19.34 11.15 -3.90
C PRO A 109 20.01 10.00 -3.13
N LYS A 110 19.79 10.00 -1.82
CA LYS A 110 20.25 8.90 -0.98
C LYS A 110 19.44 7.65 -1.26
N GLU A 111 20.12 6.51 -1.28
CA GLU A 111 19.51 5.23 -1.59
C GLU A 111 20.03 4.12 -0.68
N ALA A 112 19.12 3.23 -0.27
CA ALA A 112 19.43 2.02 0.47
C ALA A 112 18.99 0.80 -0.33
N VAL A 113 19.81 -0.24 -0.30
CA VAL A 113 19.51 -1.56 -0.87
C VAL A 113 19.55 -2.58 0.26
N VAL A 114 18.46 -3.33 0.41
CA VAL A 114 18.36 -4.43 1.38
C VAL A 114 18.14 -5.72 0.63
N THR A 115 19.06 -6.66 0.78
CA THR A 115 18.87 -8.04 0.31
C THR A 115 18.49 -8.91 1.50
N PHE A 116 17.40 -9.66 1.43
CA PHE A 116 16.81 -10.35 2.56
C PHE A 116 16.17 -11.67 2.16
N SER A 117 15.81 -12.48 3.16
CA SER A 117 15.08 -13.72 3.00
C SER A 117 13.75 -13.69 3.74
N CYS A 118 12.76 -14.40 3.21
CA CYS A 118 11.51 -14.68 3.92
C CYS A 118 11.47 -16.18 4.25
N GLU A 119 11.66 -16.50 5.52
CA GLU A 119 11.73 -17.87 6.05
C GLU A 119 10.42 -18.23 6.75
N ASP A 120 10.14 -19.52 6.92
CA ASP A 120 8.95 -19.94 7.67
C ASP A 120 9.05 -19.47 9.12
N LYS A 121 7.90 -19.09 9.68
CA LYS A 121 7.85 -18.67 11.09
C LYS A 121 8.22 -19.88 11.95
N PRO A 122 9.15 -19.74 12.92
CA PRO A 122 9.48 -20.84 13.81
C PRO A 122 8.20 -21.28 14.54
N ALA A 123 8.01 -22.59 14.66
CA ALA A 123 6.91 -23.13 15.46
C ALA A 123 7.01 -22.58 16.89
N PRO A 124 5.90 -22.22 17.54
CA PRO A 124 5.92 -21.80 18.94
C PRO A 124 6.58 -22.92 19.76
N SER A 125 7.68 -22.61 20.43
CA SER A 125 8.38 -23.59 21.27
C SER A 125 7.42 -24.07 22.39
N PRO A 126 7.38 -25.37 22.71
CA PRO A 126 6.53 -25.85 23.79
C PRO A 126 6.96 -25.17 25.09
N ALA A 127 6.03 -24.42 25.69
CA ALA A 127 6.24 -23.81 26.99
C ALA A 127 6.64 -24.92 27.97
N LYS A 128 7.80 -24.77 28.60
CA LYS A 128 8.32 -25.68 29.60
C LYS A 128 7.39 -25.56 30.82
N GLY A 129 6.41 -26.46 30.92
CA GLY A 129 5.54 -26.59 32.09
C GLY A 129 6.39 -26.95 33.30
N GLY A 130 6.32 -26.10 34.33
CA GLY A 130 6.89 -26.35 35.66
C GLY A 130 5.88 -27.00 36.58
#